data_AF-A0A6J8BBG6-F1
#
_entry.id   AF-A0A6J8BBG6-F1
#
_cell.length_a   1.000
_cell.length_b   1.000
_cell.length_c   1.000
_cell.angle_alpha   90.00
_cell.angle_beta   90.00
_cell.angle_gamma   90.00
#
_symmetry.space_group_name_H-M   'P 1'
#
loop_
_entity.id
_entity.type
_entity.pdbx_description
1 polymer ?
#
loop_
_entity_poly.entity_id
_entity_poly.type
_entity_poly.pdbx_seq_one_letter_code
_entity_poly.pdbx_strand_id
1 'polypeptide(L)'
;MSLKDSKAVYPSSVDINSEQNISFVPDSLQTLLRALFSQNDSTVKVASVGQAIIQASRPRTLIAPLQIALSVQMHHHFGSRFLLDTLNTLGFASFYTEVQRFELNAAAAAHGRTDTQFGNGTFVQYIADNVDHNLRTLDGHGTFHGMGMIAAVTPGFRLDKAVPRLSPTLKEVSDLAKINIEYYRCNLNNRYRQSSQP
;
A
#
# COMPACT_ATOMS: atom_id res chain seq x y z
N MET A 1 -7.30 19.20 -23.69
CA MET A 1 -6.81 17.83 -23.46
C MET A 1 -7.82 17.10 -22.58
N SER A 2 -8.40 15.98 -23.05
CA SER A 2 -9.45 15.25 -22.34
C SER A 2 -8.83 14.46 -21.18
N LEU A 3 -9.23 14.74 -19.93
CA LEU A 3 -8.92 13.92 -18.75
C LEU A 3 -9.54 12.53 -18.95
N LYS A 4 -8.83 11.65 -19.64
CA LYS A 4 -9.20 10.25 -19.83
C LYS A 4 -8.73 9.43 -18.63
N ASP A 5 -9.27 9.71 -17.45
CA ASP A 5 -8.90 8.96 -16.25
C ASP A 5 -10.02 7.99 -15.90
N SER A 6 -9.80 6.74 -16.30
CA SER A 6 -10.62 5.63 -15.84
C SER A 6 -10.40 5.45 -14.33
N LYS A 7 -11.47 5.57 -13.55
CA LYS A 7 -11.52 5.26 -12.11
C LYS A 7 -11.20 3.81 -11.76
N ALA A 8 -10.86 2.98 -12.73
CA ALA A 8 -10.59 1.56 -12.52
C ALA A 8 -9.25 1.30 -11.80
N VAL A 9 -8.35 2.29 -11.74
CA VAL A 9 -7.00 2.14 -11.22
C VAL A 9 -6.63 3.33 -10.34
N TYR A 10 -5.92 3.09 -9.23
CA TYR A 10 -5.39 4.13 -8.38
C TYR A 10 -4.10 4.74 -8.96
N PRO A 11 -3.81 6.03 -8.68
CA PRO A 11 -2.55 6.66 -9.03
C PRO A 11 -1.35 5.86 -8.50
N SER A 12 -0.31 5.73 -9.32
CA SER A 12 0.94 5.03 -9.00
C SER A 12 1.86 5.89 -8.15
N SER A 13 2.95 5.29 -7.63
CA SER A 13 3.98 6.05 -6.90
C SER A 13 4.65 7.14 -7.74
N VAL A 14 4.64 7.01 -9.06
CA VAL A 14 5.16 8.00 -10.01
C VAL A 14 4.22 9.20 -10.11
N ASP A 15 2.90 8.94 -10.15
CA ASP A 15 1.87 9.99 -10.18
C ASP A 15 1.84 10.82 -8.90
N ILE A 16 2.36 10.29 -7.79
CA ILE A 16 2.45 10.98 -6.49
C ILE A 16 3.70 11.87 -6.42
N ASN A 17 4.67 11.71 -7.32
CA ASN A 17 5.90 12.52 -7.31
C ASN A 17 5.67 13.96 -7.86
N SER A 18 6.40 14.92 -7.30
CA SER A 18 6.20 16.36 -7.39
C SER A 18 6.18 16.93 -8.82
N GLU A 19 7.00 16.39 -9.71
CA GLU A 19 7.21 16.96 -11.05
C GLU A 19 6.10 16.60 -12.04
N GLN A 20 5.44 15.45 -11.86
CA GLN A 20 4.40 14.96 -12.79
C GLN A 20 2.99 15.32 -12.32
N ASN A 21 2.79 15.61 -11.03
CA ASN A 21 1.48 16.00 -10.49
C ASN A 21 0.87 17.25 -11.14
N ILE A 22 1.70 18.11 -11.72
CA ILE A 22 1.24 19.32 -12.39
C ILE A 22 0.45 18.99 -13.67
N SER A 23 0.76 17.89 -14.35
CA SER A 23 0.06 17.50 -15.59
C SER A 23 -1.39 17.04 -15.34
N PHE A 24 -1.73 16.72 -14.09
CA PHE A 24 -3.11 16.46 -13.69
C PHE A 24 -3.98 17.73 -13.74
N VAL A 25 -3.37 18.91 -13.60
CA VAL A 25 -4.08 20.19 -13.56
C VAL A 25 -4.15 20.81 -14.96
N PRO A 26 -5.30 21.28 -15.46
CA PRO A 26 -5.40 21.94 -16.77
C PRO A 26 -4.52 23.20 -16.86
N ASP A 27 -3.91 23.44 -18.02
CA ASP A 27 -2.95 24.55 -18.25
C ASP A 27 -3.53 25.93 -17.91
N SER A 28 -4.82 26.15 -18.15
CA SER A 28 -5.49 27.41 -17.79
C SER A 28 -5.54 27.62 -16.27
N LEU A 29 -5.82 26.56 -15.51
CA LEU A 29 -5.83 26.59 -14.06
C LEU A 29 -4.40 26.70 -13.49
N GLN A 30 -3.43 26.03 -14.11
CA GLN A 30 -2.02 26.22 -13.75
C GLN A 30 -1.58 27.67 -13.94
N THR A 31 -1.92 28.28 -15.08
CA THR A 31 -1.58 29.68 -15.39
C THR A 31 -2.19 30.63 -14.37
N LEU A 32 -3.46 30.44 -14.03
CA LEU A 32 -4.15 31.22 -13.00
C LEU A 32 -3.47 31.07 -11.63
N LEU A 33 -3.23 29.84 -11.18
CA LEU A 33 -2.64 29.59 -9.86
C LEU A 33 -1.18 30.07 -9.77
N ARG A 34 -0.40 29.96 -10.85
CA ARG A 34 0.95 30.54 -10.91
C ARG A 34 0.93 32.06 -10.87
N ALA A 35 -0.05 32.72 -11.47
CA ALA A 35 -0.23 34.16 -11.35
C ALA A 35 -0.61 34.59 -9.92
N LEU A 36 -1.34 33.76 -9.19
CA LEU A 36 -1.74 34.00 -7.80
C LEU A 36 -0.61 33.72 -6.79
N PHE A 37 0.27 32.76 -7.05
CA PHE A 37 1.36 32.38 -6.15
C PHE A 37 2.70 33.05 -6.53
N SER A 38 3.02 34.17 -5.87
CA SER A 38 4.17 35.04 -6.22
C SER A 38 5.59 34.57 -5.83
N GLN A 39 5.87 33.27 -5.63
CA GLN A 39 7.21 32.81 -5.20
C GLN A 39 7.74 31.48 -5.80
N ASN A 40 9.07 31.36 -5.81
CA ASN A 40 10.01 30.46 -6.50
C ASN A 40 9.93 28.93 -6.28
N ASP A 41 8.87 28.38 -5.68
CA ASP A 41 8.69 26.92 -5.58
C ASP A 41 7.21 26.54 -5.50
N SER A 42 6.46 26.92 -6.54
CA SER A 42 5.00 26.84 -6.54
C SER A 42 4.44 25.60 -7.24
N THR A 43 5.23 24.73 -7.86
CA THR A 43 4.69 23.62 -8.67
C THR A 43 3.84 22.65 -7.85
N VAL A 44 4.34 22.21 -6.69
CA VAL A 44 3.59 21.32 -5.79
C VAL A 44 2.36 22.01 -5.20
N LYS A 45 2.45 23.31 -4.87
CA LYS A 45 1.32 24.09 -4.34
C LYS A 45 0.24 24.33 -5.40
N VAL A 46 0.65 24.62 -6.64
CA VAL A 46 -0.23 24.73 -7.80
C VAL A 46 -0.89 23.38 -8.07
N ALA A 47 -0.13 22.28 -8.02
CA ALA A 47 -0.69 20.95 -8.19
C ALA A 47 -1.67 20.58 -7.08
N SER A 48 -1.35 20.83 -5.82
CA SER A 48 -2.21 20.49 -4.68
C SER A 48 -3.51 21.29 -4.67
N VAL A 49 -3.42 22.61 -4.83
CA VAL A 49 -4.59 23.49 -4.89
C VAL A 49 -5.39 23.24 -6.18
N GLY A 50 -4.71 23.03 -7.31
CA GLY A 50 -5.36 22.68 -8.57
C GLY A 50 -6.14 21.37 -8.49
N GLN A 51 -5.55 20.33 -7.89
CA GLN A 51 -6.23 19.06 -7.63
C GLN A 51 -7.44 19.24 -6.70
N ALA A 52 -7.33 20.06 -5.65
CA ALA A 52 -8.44 20.37 -4.75
C ALA A 52 -9.59 21.08 -5.47
N ILE A 53 -9.29 22.08 -6.32
CA ILE A 53 -10.29 22.78 -7.15
C ILE A 53 -10.98 21.82 -8.12
N ILE A 54 -10.21 20.96 -8.79
CA ILE A 54 -10.76 19.96 -9.72
C ILE A 54 -11.70 18.99 -8.99
N GLN A 55 -11.30 18.51 -7.81
CA GLN A 55 -12.13 17.60 -7.01
C GLN A 55 -13.39 18.27 -6.48
N ALA A 56 -13.30 19.54 -6.03
CA ALA A 56 -14.46 20.31 -5.62
C ALA A 56 -15.42 20.58 -6.79
N SER A 57 -14.90 20.80 -8.00
CA SER A 57 -15.70 21.06 -9.20
C SER A 57 -16.32 19.80 -9.81
N ARG A 58 -15.68 18.64 -9.63
CA ARG A 58 -16.12 17.34 -10.19
C ARG A 58 -16.05 16.23 -9.15
N PRO A 59 -16.81 16.34 -8.05
CA PRO A 59 -16.77 15.37 -6.98
C PRO A 59 -17.16 14.01 -7.56
N ARG A 60 -16.37 12.99 -7.26
CA ARG A 60 -16.58 11.58 -7.69
C ARG A 60 -16.28 11.29 -9.16
N THR A 61 -15.69 12.19 -9.93
CA THR A 61 -15.27 11.82 -11.31
C THR A 61 -13.84 11.27 -11.32
N LEU A 62 -12.96 11.81 -10.48
CA LEU A 62 -11.52 11.55 -10.51
C LEU A 62 -11.03 11.09 -9.13
N ILE A 63 -9.80 10.55 -9.10
CA ILE A 63 -9.04 10.31 -7.86
C ILE A 63 -7.83 11.22 -7.95
N ALA A 64 -7.76 12.22 -7.08
CA ALA A 64 -6.66 13.17 -7.08
C ALA A 64 -5.43 12.49 -6.43
N PRO A 65 -4.31 12.32 -7.16
CA PRO A 65 -3.13 11.62 -6.66
C PRO A 65 -2.63 12.16 -5.31
N LEU A 66 -2.56 13.48 -5.15
CA LEU A 66 -2.08 14.09 -3.91
C LEU A 66 -3.05 13.91 -2.75
N GLN A 67 -4.35 13.93 -3.00
CA GLN A 67 -5.35 13.75 -1.95
C GLN A 67 -5.40 12.31 -1.43
N ILE A 68 -5.30 11.29 -2.30
CA ILE A 68 -5.26 9.89 -1.85
C ILE A 68 -3.91 9.58 -1.18
N ALA A 69 -2.80 10.09 -1.72
CA ALA A 69 -1.48 9.91 -1.13
C ALA A 69 -1.40 10.52 0.28
N LEU A 70 -1.87 11.75 0.45
CA LEU A 70 -1.93 12.39 1.75
C LEU A 70 -2.80 11.58 2.73
N SER A 71 -3.97 11.11 2.29
CA SER A 71 -4.82 10.30 3.16
C SER A 71 -4.18 8.98 3.59
N VAL A 72 -3.53 8.26 2.68
CA VAL A 72 -2.81 7.02 3.00
C VAL A 72 -1.68 7.31 3.99
N GLN A 73 -0.92 8.38 3.78
CA GLN A 73 0.16 8.77 4.68
C GLN A 73 -0.36 9.13 6.09
N MET A 74 -1.46 9.90 6.17
CA MET A 74 -2.08 10.25 7.45
C MET A 74 -2.68 9.02 8.16
N HIS A 75 -3.28 8.09 7.40
CA HIS A 75 -3.79 6.84 7.97
C HIS A 75 -2.66 6.00 8.56
N HIS A 76 -1.57 5.84 7.81
CA HIS A 76 -0.40 5.10 8.27
C HIS A 76 0.26 5.74 9.50
N HIS A 77 0.30 7.07 9.57
CA HIS A 77 0.98 7.76 10.68
C HIS A 77 0.12 7.87 11.95
N PHE A 78 -1.19 8.09 11.80
CA PHE A 78 -2.06 8.41 12.94
C PHE A 78 -3.18 7.40 13.20
N GLY A 79 -3.53 6.55 12.23
CA GLY A 79 -4.67 5.62 12.34
C GLY A 79 -6.02 6.30 12.59
N SER A 80 -6.12 7.62 12.40
CA SER A 80 -7.27 8.42 12.84
C SER A 80 -8.27 8.68 11.72
N ARG A 81 -9.42 8.01 11.78
CA ARG A 81 -10.56 8.29 10.91
C ARG A 81 -11.06 9.74 11.06
N PHE A 82 -11.13 10.25 12.28
CA PHE A 82 -11.59 11.62 12.54
C PHE A 82 -10.73 12.67 11.82
N LEU A 83 -9.40 12.50 11.86
CA LEU A 83 -8.47 13.38 11.15
C LEU A 83 -8.71 13.34 9.64
N LEU A 84 -8.84 12.14 9.07
CA LEU A 84 -9.07 11.96 7.64
C LEU A 84 -10.40 12.54 7.18
N ASP A 85 -11.48 12.27 7.92
CA ASP A 85 -12.81 12.79 7.60
C ASP A 85 -12.84 14.34 7.72
N THR A 86 -12.08 14.90 8.66
CA THR A 86 -11.91 16.37 8.78
C THR A 86 -11.16 16.96 7.59
N LEU A 87 -10.00 16.39 7.22
CA LEU A 87 -9.22 16.86 6.06
C LEU A 87 -9.97 16.68 4.73
N ASN A 88 -10.75 15.61 4.61
CA ASN A 88 -11.60 15.38 3.45
C ASN A 88 -12.72 16.43 3.36
N THR A 89 -13.35 16.77 4.49
CA THR A 89 -14.38 17.83 4.55
C THR A 89 -13.82 19.19 4.12
N LEU A 90 -12.55 19.46 4.43
CA LEU A 90 -11.84 20.66 3.99
C LEU A 90 -11.36 20.60 2.52
N GLY A 91 -11.49 19.46 1.85
CA GLY A 91 -11.09 19.28 0.45
C GLY A 91 -9.59 19.00 0.23
N PHE A 92 -8.85 18.66 1.28
CA PHE A 92 -7.40 18.41 1.19
C PHE A 92 -7.04 16.93 1.05
N ALA A 93 -7.95 16.03 1.38
CA ALA A 93 -7.68 14.60 1.48
C ALA A 93 -8.84 13.75 0.91
N SER A 94 -8.56 12.50 0.57
CA SER A 94 -9.59 11.48 0.29
C SER A 94 -10.25 10.97 1.58
N PHE A 95 -11.49 10.53 1.49
CA PHE A 95 -12.27 10.00 2.62
C PHE A 95 -11.73 8.66 3.14
N TYR A 96 -11.95 8.38 4.42
CA TYR A 96 -11.38 7.19 5.10
C TYR A 96 -11.69 5.87 4.38
N THR A 97 -12.93 5.66 3.92
CA THR A 97 -13.30 4.39 3.26
C THR A 97 -12.65 4.22 1.87
N GLU A 98 -12.19 5.30 1.24
CA GLU A 98 -11.39 5.23 0.01
C GLU A 98 -9.97 4.75 0.31
N VAL A 99 -9.40 5.20 1.43
CA VAL A 99 -8.07 4.76 1.89
C VAL A 99 -8.11 3.27 2.21
N GLN A 100 -9.10 2.83 2.99
CA GLN A 100 -9.26 1.40 3.29
C GLN A 100 -9.39 0.56 2.02
N ARG A 101 -10.14 1.06 1.03
CA ARG A 101 -10.28 0.41 -0.27
C ARG A 101 -8.94 0.35 -1.00
N PHE A 102 -8.17 1.43 -1.03
CA PHE A 102 -6.85 1.45 -1.62
C PHE A 102 -5.92 0.43 -0.96
N GLU A 103 -5.79 0.47 0.37
CA GLU A 103 -4.91 -0.41 1.14
C GLU A 103 -5.27 -1.88 0.92
N LEU A 104 -6.56 -2.20 0.91
CA LEU A 104 -7.04 -3.54 0.66
C LEU A 104 -6.69 -4.02 -0.76
N ASN A 105 -6.92 -3.20 -1.78
CA ASN A 105 -6.57 -3.54 -3.15
C ASN A 105 -5.05 -3.63 -3.34
N ALA A 106 -4.28 -2.79 -2.65
CA ALA A 106 -2.82 -2.83 -2.67
C ALA A 106 -2.30 -4.12 -2.03
N ALA A 107 -2.87 -4.52 -0.88
CA ALA A 107 -2.57 -5.79 -0.22
C ALA A 107 -2.97 -6.99 -1.08
N ALA A 108 -4.14 -6.97 -1.71
CA ALA A 108 -4.58 -8.03 -2.62
C ALA A 108 -3.68 -8.14 -3.86
N ALA A 109 -3.25 -7.02 -4.43
CA ALA A 109 -2.27 -7.01 -5.52
C ALA A 109 -0.89 -7.53 -5.06
N ALA A 110 -0.55 -7.37 -3.78
CA ALA A 110 0.67 -7.90 -3.19
C ALA A 110 0.58 -9.41 -2.83
N HIS A 111 -0.62 -9.91 -2.56
CA HIS A 111 -0.89 -11.28 -2.13
C HIS A 111 -0.47 -12.31 -3.20
N GLY A 112 0.22 -13.39 -2.80
CA GLY A 112 0.73 -14.43 -3.71
C GLY A 112 2.08 -14.13 -4.38
N ARG A 113 2.82 -13.10 -3.94
CA ARG A 113 4.12 -12.71 -4.53
C ARG A 113 5.36 -13.35 -3.89
N THR A 114 5.19 -14.39 -3.08
CA THR A 114 6.31 -15.19 -2.56
C THR A 114 7.11 -15.87 -3.68
N ASP A 115 6.52 -16.04 -4.86
CA ASP A 115 7.17 -16.61 -6.04
C ASP A 115 7.55 -15.51 -7.04
N THR A 116 8.21 -14.47 -6.56
CA THR A 116 8.87 -13.55 -7.50
C THR A 116 10.01 -14.32 -8.16
N GLN A 117 9.89 -14.56 -9.46
CA GLN A 117 11.02 -14.91 -10.32
C GLN A 117 12.02 -13.77 -10.21
N PHE A 118 12.91 -13.83 -9.23
CA PHE A 118 13.95 -12.85 -9.06
C PHE A 118 14.82 -12.91 -10.32
N GLY A 119 14.92 -11.79 -11.03
CA GLY A 119 15.62 -11.75 -12.30
C GLY A 119 17.07 -12.21 -12.16
N ASN A 120 17.68 -12.65 -13.26
CA ASN A 120 19.11 -13.02 -13.27
C ASN A 120 19.97 -11.90 -12.67
N GLY A 121 20.87 -12.25 -11.75
CA GLY A 121 21.75 -11.30 -11.06
C GLY A 121 21.20 -10.72 -9.75
N THR A 122 20.13 -11.28 -9.20
CA THR A 122 19.62 -10.94 -7.87
C THR A 122 20.16 -11.91 -6.80
N PHE A 123 20.47 -11.37 -5.64
CA PHE A 123 20.81 -12.10 -4.43
C PHE A 123 19.65 -12.01 -3.44
N VAL A 124 19.18 -13.17 -2.97
CA VAL A 124 18.06 -13.28 -2.02
C VAL A 124 18.57 -13.87 -0.72
N GLN A 125 18.37 -13.17 0.39
CA GLN A 125 18.71 -13.62 1.73
C GLN A 125 17.43 -13.80 2.55
N TYR A 126 17.20 -15.02 3.04
CA TYR A 126 16.13 -15.28 3.98
C TYR A 126 16.63 -15.06 5.41
N ILE A 127 15.87 -14.28 6.17
CA ILE A 127 16.16 -13.97 7.58
C ILE A 127 14.94 -14.42 8.36
N ALA A 128 15.12 -15.30 9.32
CA ALA A 128 14.06 -15.80 10.19
C ALA A 128 14.32 -15.37 11.62
N ASP A 129 13.26 -14.99 12.31
CA ASP A 129 13.26 -14.65 13.74
C ASP A 129 12.00 -15.19 14.40
N ASN A 130 12.02 -15.29 15.73
CA ASN A 130 10.86 -15.67 16.51
C ASN A 130 9.84 -14.52 16.55
N VAL A 131 8.57 -14.88 16.40
CA VAL A 131 7.42 -14.00 16.61
C VAL A 131 6.71 -14.50 17.86
N ASP A 132 7.20 -14.04 19.00
CA ASP A 132 6.64 -14.37 20.31
C ASP A 132 5.57 -13.36 20.71
N HIS A 133 4.33 -13.82 20.84
CA HIS A 133 3.30 -13.06 21.55
C HIS A 133 3.23 -13.56 22.99
N ASN A 134 3.93 -12.84 23.85
CA ASN A 134 3.84 -13.00 25.30
C ASN A 134 2.49 -12.48 25.79
N LEU A 135 1.47 -13.33 25.71
CA LEU A 135 0.25 -13.14 26.49
C LEU A 135 0.67 -13.17 27.97
N ARG A 136 0.25 -12.19 28.77
CA ARG A 136 0.61 -12.08 30.20
C ARG A 136 -0.03 -13.22 31.01
N THR A 137 0.48 -14.43 30.86
CA THR A 137 0.14 -15.57 31.72
C THR A 137 1.20 -15.66 32.83
N LEU A 138 0.74 -15.80 34.08
CA LEU A 138 1.60 -15.83 35.26
C LEU A 138 2.55 -17.04 35.27
N ASP A 139 2.21 -18.09 34.54
CA ASP A 139 2.95 -19.35 34.41
C ASP A 139 3.66 -19.51 33.06
N GLY A 140 3.50 -18.56 32.13
CA GLY A 140 4.05 -18.63 30.78
C GLY A 140 3.38 -19.65 29.86
N HIS A 141 2.23 -20.25 30.26
CA HIS A 141 1.47 -21.15 29.41
C HIS A 141 0.53 -20.41 28.46
N GLY A 142 0.20 -21.02 27.32
CA GLY A 142 -0.73 -20.44 26.35
C GLY A 142 -0.17 -19.24 25.56
N THR A 143 1.15 -19.03 25.55
CA THR A 143 1.78 -18.04 24.67
C THR A 143 1.78 -18.53 23.23
N PHE A 144 1.68 -17.59 22.29
CA PHE A 144 1.87 -17.91 20.87
C PHE A 144 3.34 -17.76 20.52
N HIS A 145 3.94 -18.85 20.07
CA HIS A 145 5.30 -18.89 19.54
C HIS A 145 5.21 -19.13 18.03
N GLY A 146 5.46 -18.08 17.26
CA GLY A 146 5.61 -18.14 15.81
C GLY A 146 7.06 -17.97 15.40
N MET A 147 7.39 -18.28 14.15
CA MET A 147 8.60 -17.81 13.50
C MET A 147 8.20 -16.98 12.28
N GLY A 148 8.71 -15.76 12.19
CA GLY A 148 8.55 -14.89 11.04
C GLY A 148 9.78 -15.01 10.15
N MET A 149 9.58 -15.12 8.84
CA MET A 149 10.68 -15.10 7.88
C MET A 149 10.45 -13.96 6.89
N ILE A 150 11.52 -13.21 6.60
CA ILE A 150 11.56 -12.20 5.56
C ILE A 150 12.57 -12.60 4.48
N ALA A 151 12.37 -12.13 3.26
CA ALA A 151 13.33 -12.26 2.16
C ALA A 151 13.85 -10.87 1.79
N ALA A 152 15.15 -10.65 1.95
CA ALA A 152 15.85 -9.44 1.52
C ALA A 152 16.46 -9.68 0.14
N VAL A 153 16.19 -8.79 -0.83
CA VAL A 153 16.64 -8.94 -2.23
C VAL A 153 17.55 -7.79 -2.63
N THR A 154 18.72 -8.11 -3.21
CA THR A 154 19.72 -7.14 -3.68
C THR A 154 20.15 -7.43 -5.12
N PRO A 155 20.29 -6.43 -6.01
CA PRO A 155 19.87 -5.04 -5.80
C PRO A 155 18.35 -4.93 -5.65
N GLY A 156 17.89 -3.91 -4.92
CA GLY A 156 16.46 -3.65 -4.77
C GLY A 156 15.82 -3.36 -6.12
N PHE A 157 14.59 -3.83 -6.32
CA PHE A 157 13.81 -3.59 -7.54
C PHE A 157 12.48 -2.92 -7.20
N ARG A 158 11.96 -2.09 -8.11
CA ARG A 158 10.64 -1.45 -7.97
C ARG A 158 9.58 -2.35 -8.59
N LEU A 159 8.52 -2.60 -7.84
CA LEU A 159 7.32 -3.26 -8.34
C LEU A 159 6.35 -2.20 -8.85
N ASP A 160 6.50 -1.78 -10.10
CA ASP A 160 5.56 -0.85 -10.76
C ASP A 160 4.30 -1.59 -11.24
N LYS A 161 3.51 -2.13 -10.30
CA LYS A 161 2.16 -2.61 -10.62
C LYS A 161 1.12 -1.60 -10.18
N ALA A 162 0.28 -1.22 -11.14
CA ALA A 162 -0.93 -0.45 -10.91
C ALA A 162 -1.85 -1.15 -9.89
N VAL A 163 -2.37 -0.39 -8.93
CA VAL A 163 -3.33 -0.91 -7.94
C VAL A 163 -4.74 -0.74 -8.51
N PRO A 164 -5.48 -1.83 -8.78
CA PRO A 164 -6.84 -1.71 -9.28
C PRO A 164 -7.76 -1.15 -8.19
N ARG A 165 -8.81 -0.43 -8.59
CA ARG A 165 -9.83 0.09 -7.69
C ARG A 165 -11.05 -0.82 -7.69
N LEU A 166 -10.93 -1.96 -7.03
CA LEU A 166 -12.06 -2.89 -6.86
C LEU A 166 -12.84 -2.55 -5.59
N SER A 167 -14.07 -3.03 -5.51
CA SER A 167 -14.89 -2.99 -4.29
C SER A 167 -15.11 -4.43 -3.82
N PRO A 168 -14.06 -5.10 -3.31
CA PRO A 168 -14.15 -6.50 -2.93
C PRO A 168 -15.14 -6.69 -1.77
N THR A 169 -15.86 -7.79 -1.81
CA THR A 169 -16.79 -8.21 -0.75
C THR A 169 -16.03 -8.75 0.45
N LEU A 170 -16.63 -8.73 1.65
CA LEU A 170 -16.02 -9.31 2.85
C LEU A 170 -15.63 -10.78 2.66
N LYS A 171 -16.39 -11.52 1.83
CA LYS A 171 -16.08 -12.91 1.49
C LYS A 171 -14.79 -13.01 0.68
N GLU A 172 -14.65 -12.21 -0.38
CA GLU A 172 -13.44 -12.18 -1.21
C GLU A 172 -12.21 -11.77 -0.39
N VAL A 173 -12.36 -10.81 0.52
CA VAL A 173 -11.29 -10.40 1.44
C VAL A 173 -10.93 -11.52 2.39
N SER A 174 -11.93 -12.19 2.97
CA SER A 174 -11.72 -13.32 3.87
C SER A 174 -11.06 -14.49 3.16
N ASP A 175 -11.46 -14.78 1.92
CA ASP A 175 -10.86 -15.83 1.10
C ASP A 175 -9.42 -15.50 0.74
N LEU A 176 -9.11 -14.23 0.42
CA LEU A 176 -7.75 -13.76 0.18
C LEU A 176 -6.87 -13.79 1.45
N ALA A 177 -7.46 -13.63 2.64
CA ALA A 177 -6.73 -13.69 3.90
C ALA A 177 -6.49 -15.13 4.41
N LYS A 178 -7.03 -16.15 3.73
CA LYS A 178 -6.81 -17.55 4.13
C LYS A 178 -5.38 -17.95 3.82
N ILE A 179 -4.65 -18.36 4.85
CA ILE A 179 -3.33 -18.95 4.74
C ILE A 179 -3.50 -20.46 4.88
N ASN A 180 -2.90 -21.23 3.97
CA ASN A 180 -2.88 -22.68 4.10
C ASN A 180 -1.97 -23.07 5.26
N ILE A 181 -2.52 -23.71 6.30
CA ILE A 181 -1.75 -24.22 7.42
C ILE A 181 -1.41 -25.68 7.13
N GLU A 182 -0.16 -25.92 6.77
CA GLU A 182 0.35 -27.27 6.55
C GLU A 182 0.94 -27.83 7.85
N TYR A 183 0.38 -28.94 8.32
CA TYR A 183 0.88 -29.63 9.51
C TYR A 183 1.96 -30.63 9.10
N TYR A 184 3.22 -30.31 9.37
CA TYR A 184 4.31 -31.26 9.15
C TYR A 184 4.35 -32.29 10.29
N ARG A 185 3.96 -33.54 9.99
CA ARG A 185 4.16 -34.66 10.92
C ARG A 185 5.59 -35.18 10.78
N CYS A 186 6.41 -34.96 11.80
CA CYS A 186 7.73 -35.59 11.86
C CYS A 186 7.56 -37.10 12.14
N ASN A 187 7.80 -37.94 11.12
CA ASN A 187 7.93 -39.39 11.33
C ASN A 187 9.23 -39.68 12.09
N LEU A 188 9.11 -39.90 13.40
CA LEU A 188 10.22 -40.22 14.32
C LEU A 188 10.99 -41.51 13.94
N ASN A 189 10.46 -42.34 13.04
CA ASN A 189 11.06 -43.61 12.64
C ASN A 189 12.29 -43.48 11.70
N ASN A 190 12.54 -42.31 11.09
CA ASN A 190 13.68 -42.14 10.18
C ASN A 190 14.97 -41.60 10.83
N ARG A 191 14.93 -41.12 12.09
CA ARG A 191 16.16 -40.67 12.78
C ARG A 191 17.03 -41.80 13.32
N TYR A 192 16.48 -43.02 13.46
CA TYR A 192 17.21 -44.19 13.98
C TYR A 192 17.79 -45.11 12.89
N ARG A 193 17.66 -44.78 11.60
CA ARG A 193 18.19 -45.61 10.49
C ARG A 193 19.50 -45.10 9.88
N GLN A 194 20.01 -43.95 10.29
CA GLN A 194 21.27 -43.39 9.76
C GLN A 194 22.44 -43.38 10.76
N SER A 195 22.27 -43.87 11.98
CA SER A 195 23.34 -43.96 12.99
C SER A 195 23.88 -45.38 13.21
N SER A 196 23.53 -46.33 12.33
CA SER A 196 23.96 -47.72 12.44
C SER A 196 24.31 -48.32 11.08
N GLN A 197 25.43 -47.86 10.51
CA GLN A 197 26.28 -48.71 9.68
C GLN A 197 27.74 -48.51 10.12
N PRO A 198 28.48 -49.61 10.38
CA PRO A 198 29.89 -49.57 10.79
C PRO A 198 30.82 -49.09 9.67
#